data_AF-A0A4Y8ISB9-F1
#
_entry.id   AF-A0A4Y8ISB9-F1
#
_cell.length_a   1.000
_cell.length_b   1.000
_cell.length_c   1.000
_cell.angle_alpha   90.00
_cell.angle_beta   90.00
_cell.angle_gamma   90.00
#
_symmetry.space_group_name_H-M   'P 1'
#
loop_
_entity.id
_entity.type
_entity.pdbx_description
1 polymer ?
#
loop_
_entity_poly.entity_id
_entity_poly.type
_entity_poly.pdbx_seq_one_letter_code
_entity_poly.pdbx_strand_id
1 'polypeptide(L)'
;MLNNQKGFTLIEMLIVLLIISVLLIITIPNVVKYNTLVEDKGCEAFEDMVQSEVQLYKIEKGVYPTTITDIEGIDTSTKNSCTDWTDITIGTDGVVSIGSSGS
;
A
#
# COMPACT_ATOMS: atom_id res chain seq x y z
N MET A 1 61.54 -5.20 -13.28
CA MET A 1 60.30 -4.40 -13.27
C MET A 1 59.53 -4.81 -12.01
N LEU A 2 59.71 -4.09 -10.89
CA LEU A 2 58.95 -4.38 -9.68
C LEU A 2 57.62 -3.63 -9.78
N ASN A 3 56.56 -4.35 -10.16
CA ASN A 3 55.20 -3.83 -10.15
C ASN A 3 54.76 -3.61 -8.72
N ASN A 4 54.65 -2.33 -8.34
CA ASN A 4 54.17 -1.87 -7.05
C ASN A 4 52.64 -2.01 -6.99
N GLN A 5 52.16 -3.24 -6.82
CA GLN A 5 50.74 -3.52 -6.56
C GLN A 5 50.42 -3.05 -5.13
N LYS A 6 50.09 -1.77 -4.98
CA LYS A 6 49.50 -1.23 -3.76
C LYS A 6 48.08 -1.79 -3.65
N GLY A 7 47.98 -3.02 -3.17
CA GLY A 7 46.72 -3.71 -2.93
C GLY A 7 45.98 -3.09 -1.75
N PHE A 8 44.66 -3.03 -1.91
CA PHE A 8 43.65 -2.74 -0.89
C PHE A 8 44.13 -3.12 0.50
N THR A 9 44.29 -2.13 1.35
CA THR A 9 44.61 -2.36 2.76
C THR A 9 43.36 -2.87 3.47
N LEU A 10 43.51 -3.71 4.50
CA LEU A 10 42.37 -4.17 5.31
C LEU A 10 41.58 -2.99 5.91
N ILE A 11 42.26 -1.89 6.21
CA ILE A 11 41.65 -0.66 6.73
C ILE A 11 40.76 0.03 5.69
N GLU A 12 41.08 -0.06 4.40
CA GLU A 12 40.29 0.48 3.30
C GLU A 12 38.95 -0.24 3.18
N MET A 13 38.97 -1.57 3.28
CA MET A 13 37.73 -2.37 3.29
C MET A 13 36.87 -2.08 4.54
N LEU A 14 37.51 -1.85 5.70
CA LEU A 14 36.81 -1.54 6.94
C LEU A 14 36.08 -0.18 6.86
N ILE A 15 36.73 0.84 6.29
CA ILE A 15 36.11 2.16 6.10
C ILE A 15 34.94 2.06 5.11
N VAL A 16 35.08 1.29 4.03
CA VAL A 16 34.00 1.09 3.05
C VAL A 16 32.77 0.43 3.70
N LEU A 17 32.96 -0.63 4.50
CA LEU A 17 31.85 -1.28 5.21
C LEU A 17 31.20 -0.35 6.25
N LEU A 18 31.99 0.49 6.92
CA LEU A 18 31.49 1.50 7.84
C LEU A 18 30.64 2.56 7.13
N ILE A 19 31.04 3.02 5.94
CA ILE A 19 30.25 3.98 5.16
C ILE A 19 28.95 3.33 4.68
N ILE A 20 29.01 2.10 4.13
CA ILE A 20 27.82 1.38 3.64
C ILE A 20 26.82 1.15 4.78
N SER A 21 27.27 0.79 5.98
CA SER A 21 26.37 0.56 7.12
C SER A 21 25.61 1.83 7.53
N VAL A 22 26.29 2.99 7.56
CA VAL A 22 25.65 4.28 7.85
C VAL A 22 24.63 4.65 6.76
N LEU A 23 24.97 4.43 5.48
CA LEU A 23 24.05 4.70 4.37
C LEU A 23 22.78 3.84 4.42
N LEU A 24 22.90 2.56 4.81
CA LEU A 24 21.74 1.66 4.95
C LEU A 24 20.81 2.10 6.09
N ILE A 25 21.36 2.51 7.24
CA ILE A 25 20.56 3.00 8.39
C ILE A 25 19.76 4.25 8.03
N ILE A 26 20.30 5.14 7.19
CA ILE A 26 19.60 6.35 6.73
C ILE A 26 18.54 6.03 5.67
N THR A 27 18.80 5.04 4.80
CA THR A 27 17.94 4.70 3.66
C THR A 27 16.69 3.91 4.07
N ILE A 28 16.83 2.93 4.98
CA ILE A 28 15.73 2.07 5.44
C ILE A 28 14.52 2.85 6.00
N PRO A 29 14.67 3.78 6.96
CA PRO A 29 13.52 4.48 7.55
C PRO A 29 12.79 5.39 6.57
N ASN A 30 13.47 5.85 5.51
CA ASN A 30 12.85 6.65 4.46
C ASN A 30 11.95 5.79 3.57
N VAL A 31 12.37 4.57 3.23
CA VAL A 31 11.60 3.64 2.37
C VAL A 31 10.32 3.14 3.03
N VAL A 32 10.35 2.82 4.34
CA VAL A 32 9.18 2.25 5.05
C VAL A 32 7.98 3.19 5.05
N LYS A 33 8.20 4.51 5.13
CA LYS A 33 7.11 5.51 5.14
C LYS A 33 6.38 5.63 3.79
N TYR A 34 7.00 5.27 2.68
CA TYR A 34 6.35 5.34 1.38
C TYR A 34 5.38 4.19 1.16
N ASN A 35 5.62 3.02 1.75
CA ASN A 35 4.71 1.88 1.59
C ASN A 35 3.34 2.16 2.22
N THR A 36 3.31 2.66 3.47
CA THR A 36 2.04 2.96 4.15
C THR A 36 1.26 4.07 3.45
N LEU A 37 1.94 5.12 2.97
CA LEU A 37 1.31 6.21 2.22
C LEU A 37 0.72 5.75 0.87
N VAL A 38 1.38 4.79 0.21
CA VAL A 38 0.88 4.23 -1.06
C VAL A 38 -0.29 3.28 -0.79
N GLU A 39 -0.25 2.52 0.30
CA GLU A 39 -1.37 1.68 0.74
C GLU A 39 -2.60 2.53 1.08
N ASP A 40 -2.45 3.59 1.89
CA ASP A 40 -3.55 4.50 2.27
C ASP A 40 -4.20 5.16 1.04
N LYS A 41 -3.39 5.68 0.12
CA LYS A 41 -3.89 6.27 -1.14
C LYS A 41 -4.55 5.24 -2.05
N GLY A 42 -4.06 4.01 -2.04
CA GLY A 42 -4.69 2.90 -2.74
C GLY A 42 -6.08 2.59 -2.19
N CYS A 43 -6.27 2.72 -0.87
CA CYS A 43 -7.54 2.49 -0.20
C CYS A 43 -8.54 3.60 -0.45
N GLU A 44 -8.12 4.86 -0.40
CA GLU A 44 -8.96 6.01 -0.75
C GLU A 44 -9.46 5.90 -2.20
N ALA A 45 -8.57 5.59 -3.15
CA ALA A 45 -8.96 5.41 -4.54
C ALA A 45 -9.90 4.22 -4.75
N PHE A 46 -9.74 3.15 -3.96
CA PHE A 46 -10.64 2.00 -3.99
C PHE A 46 -12.01 2.34 -3.40
N GLU A 47 -12.07 3.11 -2.31
CA GLU A 47 -13.32 3.61 -1.72
C GLU A 47 -14.12 4.42 -2.74
N ASP A 48 -13.47 5.36 -3.43
CA ASP A 48 -14.08 6.17 -4.49
C ASP A 48 -14.60 5.31 -5.65
N MET A 49 -13.85 4.28 -6.04
CA MET A 49 -14.27 3.34 -7.08
C MET A 49 -15.55 2.60 -6.67
N VAL A 50 -15.56 2.01 -5.47
CA VAL A 50 -16.73 1.28 -4.95
C VAL A 50 -17.92 2.22 -4.75
N GLN A 51 -17.69 3.45 -4.28
CA GLN A 51 -18.72 4.48 -4.12
C GLN A 51 -19.38 4.79 -5.48
N SER A 52 -18.60 4.92 -6.54
CA SER A 52 -19.12 5.15 -7.90
C SER A 52 -20.04 4.01 -8.35
N GLU A 53 -19.64 2.76 -8.11
CA GLU A 53 -20.43 1.59 -8.48
C GLU A 53 -21.71 1.44 -7.64
N VAL A 54 -21.66 1.76 -6.33
CA VAL A 54 -22.84 1.83 -5.46
C VAL A 54 -23.86 2.85 -5.98
N GLN A 55 -23.38 4.01 -6.44
CA GLN A 55 -24.24 5.04 -7.02
C GLN A 55 -24.85 4.58 -8.35
N LEU A 56 -24.07 3.91 -9.20
CA LEU A 56 -24.55 3.35 -10.46
C LEU A 56 -25.66 2.31 -10.21
N TYR A 57 -25.45 1.40 -9.26
CA TYR A 57 -26.45 0.41 -8.86
C TYR A 57 -27.77 1.05 -8.42
N LYS A 58 -27.69 2.16 -7.65
CA LYS A 58 -28.89 2.91 -7.26
C LYS A 58 -29.60 3.55 -8.45
N ILE A 59 -28.87 4.06 -9.44
CA ILE A 59 -29.47 4.64 -10.65
C ILE A 59 -30.23 3.55 -11.44
N GLU A 60 -29.68 2.34 -11.51
CA GLU A 60 -30.28 1.24 -12.28
C GLU A 60 -31.45 0.55 -11.54
N LYS A 61 -31.30 0.27 -10.24
CA LYS A 61 -32.27 -0.52 -9.46
C LYS A 61 -33.12 0.29 -8.49
N GLY A 62 -32.83 1.58 -8.32
CA GLY A 62 -33.56 2.49 -7.42
C GLY A 62 -33.31 2.25 -5.93
N VAL A 63 -32.46 1.30 -5.56
CA VAL A 63 -32.11 0.93 -4.19
C VAL A 63 -30.60 0.83 -4.05
N TYR A 64 -30.07 1.09 -2.85
CA TYR A 64 -28.66 0.85 -2.59
C TYR A 64 -28.39 -0.66 -2.43
N PRO A 65 -27.25 -1.16 -2.92
CA PRO A 65 -26.82 -2.52 -2.67
C PRO A 65 -26.58 -2.75 -1.18
N THR A 66 -27.05 -3.88 -0.64
CA THR A 66 -26.86 -4.26 0.76
C THR A 66 -25.50 -4.89 1.02
N THR A 67 -24.91 -5.47 -0.04
CA THR A 67 -23.60 -6.11 0.01
C THR A 67 -22.80 -5.73 -1.21
N ILE A 68 -21.47 -5.70 -1.09
CA ILE A 68 -20.58 -5.45 -2.23
C ILE A 68 -20.67 -6.54 -3.28
N THR A 69 -21.05 -7.76 -2.88
CA THR A 69 -21.29 -8.88 -3.80
C THR A 69 -22.46 -8.63 -4.75
N ASP A 70 -23.33 -7.66 -4.46
CA ASP A 70 -24.43 -7.27 -5.35
C ASP A 70 -23.96 -6.38 -6.53
N ILE A 71 -22.73 -5.88 -6.47
CA ILE A 71 -22.15 -4.96 -7.44
C ILE A 71 -21.25 -5.73 -8.39
N GLU A 72 -21.63 -5.80 -9.66
CA GLU A 72 -20.82 -6.44 -10.69
C GLU A 72 -19.59 -5.57 -11.01
N GLY A 73 -18.39 -6.12 -10.90
CA GLY A 73 -17.14 -5.41 -11.23
C GLY A 73 -16.19 -5.17 -10.05
N ILE A 74 -16.64 -5.42 -8.80
CA ILE A 74 -15.78 -5.38 -7.63
C ILE A 74 -15.29 -6.80 -7.31
N ASP A 75 -13.99 -7.04 -7.51
CA ASP A 75 -13.37 -8.29 -7.08
C ASP A 75 -12.99 -8.21 -5.59
N THR A 76 -13.85 -8.77 -4.74
CA THR A 76 -13.59 -8.93 -3.30
C THR A 76 -12.60 -10.07 -3.00
N SER A 77 -12.18 -10.85 -3.99
CA SER A 77 -11.26 -11.98 -3.83
C SER A 77 -9.80 -11.53 -3.87
N THR A 78 -9.54 -10.39 -4.52
CA THR A 78 -8.21 -9.77 -4.53
C THR A 78 -8.00 -9.07 -3.21
N LYS A 79 -7.29 -9.75 -2.29
CA LYS A 79 -6.77 -9.15 -1.07
C LYS A 79 -5.79 -8.04 -1.44
N ASN A 80 -6.25 -6.80 -1.42
CA ASN A 80 -5.41 -5.62 -1.41
C ASN A 80 -5.14 -5.21 0.06
N SER A 81 -4.13 -4.38 0.29
CA SER A 81 -3.80 -3.83 1.61
C SER A 81 -5.00 -3.17 2.34
N CYS A 82 -6.07 -2.88 1.59
CA CYS A 82 -7.31 -2.26 2.04
C CYS A 82 -8.41 -3.26 2.44
N THR A 83 -8.33 -4.50 1.99
CA THR A 83 -9.34 -5.56 2.22
C THR A 83 -8.83 -6.66 3.15
N ASP A 84 -7.59 -6.55 3.63
CA ASP A 84 -7.00 -7.52 4.56
C ASP A 84 -7.76 -7.62 5.89
N TRP A 85 -8.65 -6.66 6.17
CA TRP A 85 -9.44 -6.58 7.40
C TRP A 85 -10.91 -6.23 7.11
N THR A 86 -11.53 -6.99 6.20
CA THR A 86 -12.95 -7.42 6.20
C THR A 86 -14.05 -6.50 6.78
N ASP A 87 -14.01 -5.19 6.60
CA ASP A 87 -15.17 -4.34 6.94
C ASP A 87 -15.36 -3.26 5.87
N ILE A 88 -15.59 -3.65 4.61
CA ILE A 88 -16.25 -2.72 3.70
C ILE A 88 -17.74 -2.78 4.00
N THR A 89 -18.27 -1.71 4.57
CA THR A 89 -19.68 -1.58 4.92
C THR A 89 -20.32 -0.53 4.03
N ILE A 90 -21.52 -0.83 3.53
CA ILE A 90 -22.34 0.12 2.78
C ILE A 90 -23.40 0.62 3.75
N GLY A 91 -23.31 1.89 4.11
CA GLY A 91 -24.31 2.57 4.93
C GLY A 91 -25.67 2.59 4.25
N THR A 92 -26.74 2.72 5.05
CA THR A 92 -28.13 2.81 4.54
C THR A 92 -28.39 4.04 3.66
N ASP A 93 -27.48 5.00 3.68
CA ASP A 93 -27.41 6.21 2.85
C ASP A 93 -26.60 6.02 1.55
N GLY A 94 -26.01 4.85 1.37
CA GLY A 94 -25.17 4.49 0.22
C GLY A 94 -23.73 5.01 0.32
N VAL A 95 -23.27 5.34 1.52
CA VAL A 95 -21.87 5.69 1.78
C VAL A 95 -21.08 4.40 2.01
N VAL A 96 -20.02 4.22 1.24
CA VAL A 96 -19.05 3.15 1.44
C VAL A 96 -18.12 3.56 2.57
N SER A 97 -17.82 2.65 3.48
CA SER A 97 -16.81 2.86 4.51
C SER A 97 -15.92 1.64 4.56
N ILE A 98 -14.63 1.85 4.30
CA ILE A 98 -13.62 0.82 4.45
C ILE A 98 -13.11 0.88 5.89
N GLY A 99 -13.31 -0.21 6.63
CA GLY A 99 -12.70 -0.43 7.94
C GLY A 99 -11.18 -0.47 7.79
N SER A 100 -10.56 0.71 7.87
CA SER A 100 -9.12 0.85 8.05
C SER A 100 -8.75 0.16 9.36
N SER A 101 -8.19 -1.04 9.26
CA SER A 101 -7.41 -1.66 10.32
C SER A 101 -6.10 -0.89 10.50
N GLY A 102 -6.21 0.28 11.11
CA GLY A 102 -5.10 1.13 11.47
C GLY A 102 -5.05 1.34 12.98
N SER A 103 -4.52 0.35 13.70
CA SER A 103 -3.77 0.58 14.95
C SER A 103 -2.60 -0.38 15.01
#